data_AF-A0AAX3SJ22-F1
#
_entry.id   AF-A0AAX3SJ22-F1
#
_cell.length_a   1.000
_cell.length_b   1.000
_cell.length_c   1.000
_cell.angle_alpha   90.00
_cell.angle_beta   90.00
_cell.angle_gamma   90.00
#
_symmetry.space_group_name_H-M   'P 1'
#
loop_
_entity.id
_entity.type
_entity.pdbx_description
1 polymer ?
#
loop_
_entity_poly.entity_id
_entity_poly.type
_entity_poly.pdbx_seq_one_letter_code
_entity_poly.pdbx_strand_id
1 'polypeptide(L)'
;MKHHGSCHCGGIAFDVEGELTQVMACNCSICARKGALMWFVPREQLQLSTPEEQMRSYTFHRHLIQHRFCPTCGIHPFGEATDPKGRHMAAVNVRCLEGVDAEALRITRYDGRSA
;
A
#
# COMPACT_ATOMS: atom_id res chain seq x y z
N MET A 1 -0.50 17.07 1.21
CA MET A 1 0.93 17.00 1.58
C MET A 1 1.58 15.93 0.71
N LYS A 2 2.87 16.04 0.40
CA LYS A 2 3.61 15.04 -0.38
C LYS A 2 4.44 14.17 0.56
N HIS A 3 4.40 12.85 0.36
CA HIS A 3 5.21 11.88 1.10
C HIS A 3 6.09 11.10 0.13
N HIS A 4 7.34 10.90 0.52
CA HIS A 4 8.30 10.06 -0.21
C HIS A 4 8.27 8.64 0.36
N GLY A 5 8.38 7.64 -0.50
CA GLY A 5 8.38 6.25 -0.07
C GLY A 5 9.23 5.36 -0.94
N SER A 6 9.64 4.23 -0.35
CA SER A 6 10.40 3.21 -1.04
C SER A 6 10.22 1.82 -0.45
N CYS A 7 10.58 0.79 -1.22
CA CYS A 7 10.85 -0.52 -0.63
C CYS A 7 12.17 -0.48 0.17
N HIS A 8 12.45 -1.51 0.97
CA HIS A 8 13.63 -1.51 1.85
C HIS A 8 14.97 -1.30 1.10
N CYS A 9 15.12 -1.87 -0.10
CA CYS A 9 16.35 -1.71 -0.88
C CYS A 9 16.35 -0.49 -1.81
N GLY A 10 15.32 0.37 -1.77
CA GLY A 10 15.18 1.55 -2.64
C GLY A 10 14.83 1.26 -4.11
N GLY A 11 14.78 -0.01 -4.54
CA GLY A 11 14.52 -0.37 -5.93
C GLY A 11 13.12 0.01 -6.42
N ILE A 12 12.13 0.07 -5.52
CA ILE A 12 10.84 0.72 -5.77
C ILE A 12 10.89 2.05 -5.03
N ALA A 13 10.77 3.15 -5.77
CA ALA A 13 10.66 4.51 -5.24
C ALA A 13 9.40 5.17 -5.80
N PHE A 14 8.72 5.93 -4.95
CA PHE A 14 7.45 6.58 -5.29
C PHE A 14 7.19 7.79 -4.40
N ASP A 15 6.34 8.67 -4.92
CA ASP A 15 5.74 9.77 -4.20
C ASP A 15 4.25 9.51 -4.05
N VAL A 16 3.67 9.95 -2.93
CA VAL A 16 2.23 9.96 -2.73
C VAL A 16 1.74 11.29 -2.17
N GLU A 17 0.67 11.82 -2.76
CA GLU A 17 0.05 13.06 -2.35
C GLU A 17 -1.28 12.81 -1.62
N GLY A 18 -1.49 13.55 -0.53
CA GLY A 18 -2.74 13.50 0.23
C GLY A 18 -2.58 13.94 1.68
N GLU A 19 -3.63 13.73 2.46
CA GLU A 19 -3.58 13.88 3.91
C GLU A 19 -3.63 12.49 4.58
N LEU A 20 -2.56 12.17 5.31
CA LEU A 20 -2.45 10.93 6.06
C LEU A 20 -3.14 11.09 7.43
N THR A 21 -4.45 10.92 7.46
CA THR A 21 -5.26 11.09 8.70
C THR A 21 -5.56 9.79 9.43
N GLN A 22 -5.64 8.68 8.69
CA GLN A 22 -5.94 7.36 9.24
C GLN A 22 -5.39 6.26 8.33
N VAL A 23 -5.13 5.11 8.93
CA VAL A 23 -4.67 3.91 8.24
C VAL A 23 -5.52 2.70 8.61
N MET A 24 -5.54 1.71 7.74
CA MET A 24 -6.26 0.46 7.95
C MET A 24 -5.30 -0.67 8.30
N ALA A 25 -5.59 -1.40 9.38
CA ALA A 25 -4.97 -2.68 9.70
C ALA A 25 -5.95 -3.82 9.40
N CYS A 26 -5.66 -4.61 8.36
CA CYS A 26 -6.47 -5.75 7.96
C CYS A 26 -5.90 -7.07 8.51
N ASN A 27 -6.77 -7.93 9.04
CA ASN A 27 -6.38 -9.21 9.65
C ASN A 27 -6.43 -10.43 8.70
N CYS A 28 -6.71 -10.24 7.40
CA CYS A 28 -6.75 -11.34 6.43
C CYS A 28 -5.37 -12.02 6.29
N SER A 29 -5.32 -13.23 5.73
CA SER A 29 -4.12 -14.08 5.76
C SER A 29 -2.86 -13.40 5.22
N ILE A 30 -2.96 -12.64 4.11
CA ILE A 30 -1.84 -11.91 3.52
C ILE A 30 -1.53 -10.60 4.26
N CYS A 31 -2.54 -9.82 4.65
CA CYS A 31 -2.34 -8.53 5.31
C CYS A 31 -1.71 -8.71 6.70
N ALA A 32 -2.15 -9.75 7.43
CA ALA A 32 -1.56 -10.12 8.71
C ALA A 32 -0.08 -10.52 8.58
N ARG A 33 0.32 -11.23 7.50
CA ARG A 33 1.71 -11.62 7.24
C ARG A 33 2.60 -10.44 6.83
N LYS A 34 2.05 -9.52 6.04
CA LYS A 34 2.76 -8.30 5.64
C LYS A 34 2.94 -7.34 6.80
N GLY A 35 2.05 -7.39 7.80
CA GLY A 35 1.97 -6.36 8.83
C GLY A 35 1.82 -4.97 8.22
N ALA A 36 1.03 -4.84 7.15
CA ALA A 36 0.88 -3.55 6.46
C ALA A 36 -0.13 -2.66 7.19
N LEU A 37 0.15 -1.35 7.24
CA LEU A 37 -0.81 -0.32 7.60
C LEU A 37 -1.17 0.44 6.33
N MET A 38 -2.38 0.23 5.83
CA MET A 38 -2.77 0.68 4.50
C MET A 38 -3.44 2.05 4.57
N TRP A 39 -2.84 3.01 3.88
CA TRP A 39 -3.44 4.29 3.56
C TRP A 39 -4.01 4.26 2.14
N PHE A 40 -5.30 4.50 2.00
CA PHE A 40 -5.98 4.48 0.72
C PHE A 40 -6.04 5.87 0.11
N VAL A 41 -5.52 6.01 -1.09
CA VAL A 41 -5.55 7.25 -1.90
C VAL A 41 -6.04 6.95 -3.31
N PRO A 42 -6.60 7.92 -4.06
CA PRO A 42 -6.80 7.76 -5.50
C PRO A 42 -5.48 7.36 -6.17
N ARG A 43 -5.52 6.42 -7.14
CA ARG A 43 -4.30 5.88 -7.76
C ARG A 43 -3.45 6.95 -8.44
N GLU A 44 -4.07 7.99 -8.99
CA GLU A 44 -3.42 9.14 -9.60
C GLU A 44 -2.57 9.96 -8.62
N GLN A 45 -2.82 9.85 -7.31
CA GLN A 45 -2.02 10.51 -6.27
C GLN A 45 -0.75 9.74 -5.92
N LEU A 46 -0.57 8.53 -6.44
CA LEU A 46 0.66 7.74 -6.28
C LEU A 46 1.48 7.84 -7.59
N GLN A 47 2.58 8.57 -7.52
CA GLN A 47 3.50 8.74 -8.64
C GLN A 47 4.71 7.84 -8.46
N LEU A 48 4.92 6.92 -9.39
CA LEU A 48 6.08 6.03 -9.37
C LEU A 48 7.28 6.73 -10.00
N SER A 49 8.43 6.64 -9.33
CA SER A 49 9.74 6.97 -9.92
C SER A 49 10.39 5.74 -10.57
N THR A 50 10.06 4.55 -10.07
CA THR A 50 10.49 3.27 -10.65
C THR A 50 9.47 2.77 -11.69
N PRO A 51 9.92 2.31 -12.88
CA PRO A 51 9.04 1.67 -13.85
C PRO A 51 8.29 0.45 -13.30
N GLU A 52 7.05 0.28 -13.74
CA GLU A 52 6.14 -0.74 -13.22
C GLU A 52 6.63 -2.18 -13.44
N GLU A 53 7.37 -2.42 -14.52
CA GLU A 53 7.94 -3.70 -14.91
C GLU A 53 9.04 -4.20 -13.96
N GLN A 54 9.63 -3.31 -13.14
CA GLN A 54 10.62 -3.67 -12.13
C GLN A 54 9.98 -4.23 -10.85
N MET A 55 8.65 -4.19 -10.78
CA MET A 55 7.88 -4.71 -9.65
C MET A 55 7.26 -6.06 -10.00
N ARG A 56 7.03 -6.87 -8.98
CA ARG A 56 6.19 -8.06 -9.11
C ARG A 56 4.79 -7.75 -8.59
N SER A 57 3.82 -8.45 -9.16
CA SER A 57 2.43 -8.38 -8.74
C SER A 57 1.92 -9.73 -8.27
N TYR A 58 1.01 -9.71 -7.32
CA TYR A 58 0.29 -10.90 -6.86
C TYR A 58 -1.16 -10.54 -6.55
N THR A 59 -2.09 -11.34 -7.08
CA THR A 59 -3.51 -11.30 -6.73
C THR A 59 -3.89 -12.64 -6.12
N PHE A 60 -4.87 -12.63 -5.22
CA PHE A 60 -5.39 -13.85 -4.60
C PHE A 60 -6.89 -13.71 -4.34
N HIS A 61 -7.53 -14.82 -4.00
CA HIS A 61 -8.95 -14.87 -3.66
C HIS A 61 -9.84 -14.25 -4.76
N ARG A 62 -10.58 -13.18 -4.48
CA ARG A 62 -11.45 -12.49 -5.45
C ARG A 62 -10.69 -11.60 -6.43
N HIS A 63 -9.36 -11.57 -6.36
CA HIS A 63 -8.49 -10.78 -7.23
C HIS A 63 -8.80 -9.27 -7.21
N LEU A 64 -9.34 -8.77 -6.09
CA LEU A 64 -9.74 -7.37 -5.95
C LEU A 64 -8.58 -6.40 -5.74
N ILE A 65 -7.46 -6.90 -5.20
CA ILE A 65 -6.26 -6.11 -4.93
C ILE A 65 -5.07 -6.74 -5.63
N GLN A 66 -4.40 -5.95 -6.47
CA GLN A 66 -3.11 -6.26 -7.07
C GLN A 66 -2.01 -5.79 -6.13
N HIS A 67 -1.38 -6.72 -5.42
CA HIS A 67 -0.30 -6.42 -4.49
C HIS A 67 1.02 -6.21 -5.24
N ARG A 68 1.62 -5.01 -5.15
CA ARG A 68 2.92 -4.71 -5.78
C ARG A 68 4.04 -4.89 -4.76
N PHE A 69 5.08 -5.63 -5.13
CA PHE A 69 6.20 -5.90 -4.24
C PHE A 69 7.54 -5.93 -4.98
N CYS A 70 8.60 -5.65 -4.23
CA CYS A 70 9.95 -5.62 -4.75
C CYS A 70 10.46 -7.06 -4.95
N PRO A 71 10.91 -7.45 -6.16
CA PRO A 71 11.50 -8.77 -6.38
C PRO A 71 12.81 -8.97 -5.61
N THR A 72 13.50 -7.89 -5.24
CA THR A 72 14.81 -7.94 -4.59
C THR A 72 14.70 -8.10 -3.08
N CYS A 73 13.89 -7.28 -2.40
CA CYS A 73 13.79 -7.31 -0.93
C CYS A 73 12.44 -7.86 -0.40
N GLY A 74 11.50 -8.22 -1.28
CA GLY A 74 10.20 -8.79 -0.90
C GLY A 74 9.20 -7.79 -0.29
N ILE A 75 9.63 -6.56 0.02
CA ILE A 75 8.74 -5.54 0.61
C ILE A 75 7.62 -5.18 -0.36
N HIS A 76 6.42 -5.03 0.21
CA HIS A 76 5.20 -4.59 -0.45
C HIS A 76 4.91 -3.13 -0.08
N PRO A 77 5.26 -2.16 -0.94
CA PRO A 77 5.06 -0.75 -0.63
C PRO A 77 3.62 -0.29 -0.89
N PHE A 78 2.91 -0.90 -1.84
CA PHE A 78 1.51 -0.58 -2.10
C PHE A 78 0.77 -1.73 -2.80
N GLY A 79 -0.56 -1.70 -2.74
CA GLY A 79 -1.44 -2.46 -3.62
C GLY A 79 -2.33 -1.54 -4.45
N GLU A 80 -2.91 -2.07 -5.52
CA GLU A 80 -3.82 -1.34 -6.41
C GLU A 80 -5.19 -2.03 -6.40
N ALA A 81 -6.27 -1.28 -6.35
CA ALA A 81 -7.63 -1.80 -6.29
C ALA A 81 -8.62 -0.84 -6.95
N THR A 82 -9.83 -1.33 -7.20
CA THR A 82 -10.97 -0.49 -7.60
C THR A 82 -11.97 -0.44 -6.44
N ASP A 83 -12.38 0.76 -6.05
CA ASP A 83 -13.38 0.93 -4.98
C ASP A 83 -14.81 0.55 -5.46
N PRO A 84 -15.79 0.44 -4.55
CA PRO A 84 -17.17 0.11 -4.93
C PRO A 84 -17.85 1.12 -5.88
N LYS A 85 -17.27 2.32 -6.05
CA LYS A 85 -17.75 3.37 -6.96
C LYS A 85 -17.01 3.34 -8.31
N GLY A 86 -16.15 2.36 -8.54
CA GLY A 86 -15.38 2.21 -9.79
C GLY A 86 -14.11 3.06 -9.86
N ARG A 87 -13.68 3.69 -8.77
CA ARG A 87 -12.47 4.54 -8.77
C ARG A 87 -11.23 3.70 -8.52
N HIS A 88 -10.16 3.96 -9.27
CA HIS A 88 -8.86 3.34 -9.06
C HIS A 88 -8.19 3.92 -7.81
N MET A 89 -7.74 3.03 -6.93
CA MET A 89 -7.16 3.36 -5.63
C MET A 89 -5.78 2.71 -5.48
N ALA A 90 -4.89 3.37 -4.76
CA ALA A 90 -3.67 2.79 -4.23
C ALA A 90 -3.81 2.60 -2.70
N ALA A 91 -3.46 1.41 -2.22
CA ALA A 91 -3.36 1.07 -0.81
C ALA A 91 -1.88 1.09 -0.39
N VAL A 92 -1.40 2.27 0.01
CA VAL A 92 0.00 2.52 0.36
C VAL A 92 0.29 1.97 1.75
N ASN A 93 1.35 1.17 1.88
CA ASN A 93 1.85 0.73 3.17
C ASN A 93 2.66 1.87 3.80
N VAL A 94 2.11 2.53 4.82
CA VAL A 94 2.75 3.71 5.42
C VAL A 94 4.10 3.41 6.07
N ARG A 95 4.39 2.15 6.38
CA ARG A 95 5.71 1.69 6.87
C ARG A 95 6.81 1.78 5.80
N CYS A 96 6.44 2.08 4.56
CA CYS A 96 7.35 2.34 3.45
C CYS A 96 7.51 3.84 3.16
N LEU A 97 6.89 4.73 3.94
CA LEU A 97 7.02 6.18 3.80
C LEU A 97 8.13 6.70 4.73
N GLU A 98 8.89 7.67 4.23
CA GLU A 98 9.95 8.33 4.99
C GLU A 98 9.37 9.29 6.03
N GLY A 99 9.93 9.28 7.25
CA GLY A 99 9.57 10.21 8.32
C GLY A 99 8.16 10.03 8.91
N VAL A 100 7.46 8.95 8.57
CA VAL A 100 6.14 8.63 9.14
C VAL A 100 6.30 7.77 10.39
N ASP A 101 5.90 8.31 11.54
CA ASP A 101 5.68 7.52 12.75
C ASP A 101 4.33 6.78 12.65
N ALA A 102 4.40 5.50 12.27
CA ALA A 102 3.22 4.69 12.03
C ALA A 102 2.41 4.39 13.30
N GLU A 103 3.05 4.43 14.49
CA GLU A 103 2.40 4.11 15.76
C GLU A 103 1.58 5.31 16.30
N ALA A 104 1.92 6.52 15.88
CA ALA A 104 1.16 7.74 16.19
C ALA A 104 -0.11 7.90 15.33
N LEU A 105 -0.27 7.10 14.27
CA LEU A 105 -1.42 7.21 13.36
C LEU A 105 -2.68 6.60 13.96
N ARG A 106 -3.84 7.17 13.61
CA ARG A 106 -5.13 6.54 13.92
C ARG A 106 -5.30 5.27 13.09
N ILE A 107 -5.35 4.12 13.77
CA ILE A 107 -5.51 2.80 13.14
C ILE A 107 -6.97 2.36 13.21
N THR A 108 -7.59 2.19 12.03
CA THR A 108 -8.89 1.52 11.88
C THR A 108 -8.68 0.03 11.60
N ARG A 109 -9.24 -0.84 12.43
CA ARG A 109 -9.15 -2.29 12.23
C ARG A 109 -10.22 -2.76 11.25
N TYR A 110 -9.84 -3.65 10.34
CA TYR A 110 -10.73 -4.26 9.37
C TYR A 110 -10.68 -5.79 9.47
N ASP A 111 -11.85 -6.42 9.58
CA ASP A 111 -11.98 -7.88 9.59
C ASP A 111 -12.05 -8.45 8.18
N GLY A 112 -10.89 -8.57 7.54
CA GLY A 112 -10.77 -9.16 6.21
C GLY A 112 -10.78 -10.69 6.20
N ARG A 113 -10.89 -11.37 7.34
CA ARG A 113 -11.08 -12.84 7.38
C ARG A 113 -12.53 -13.23 7.08
N SER A 114 -13.46 -12.33 7.38
CA SER A 114 -14.91 -12.52 7.24
C SER A 114 -15.51 -11.78 6.03
N ALA A 115 -14.67 -11.20 5.16
CA ALA A 115 -15.05 -10.33 4.04
C ALA A 115 -15.14 -11.07 2.69
#